data_AF-A0A0G1GGX5-F1
#
_entry.id   AF-A0A0G1GGX5-F1
#
_cell.length_a   1.000
_cell.length_b   1.000
_cell.length_c   1.000
_cell.angle_alpha   90.00
_cell.angle_beta   90.00
_cell.angle_gamma   90.00
#
_symmetry.space_group_name_H-M   'P 1'
#
loop_
_entity.id
_entity.type
_entity.pdbx_description
1 polymer ?
#
loop_
_entity_poly.entity_id
_entity_poly.type
_entity_poly.pdbx_seq_one_letter_code
_entity_poly.pdbx_strand_id
1 'polypeptide(L)'
;MDAMVIVIQGTTLVFEEAGNKSTIKVIEGSVSVKSKTSGQSETVNIGETITADLNGLGQKTTFDVANENASWEALEKEASKAAPKLNNMVYVVLAVIAVVIIGTVLKFRMKKARK
;
A
#
# COMPACT_ATOMS: atom_id res chain seq x y z
N MET A 1 3.32 19.17 -6.53
CA MET A 1 3.64 19.97 -5.33
C MET A 1 2.51 19.72 -4.37
N ASP A 2 2.82 19.25 -3.17
CA ASP A 2 1.85 18.92 -2.14
C ASP A 2 1.24 20.20 -1.53
N ALA A 3 -0.09 20.23 -1.38
CA ALA A 3 -0.81 21.43 -0.93
C ALA A 3 -0.97 21.53 0.61
N MET A 4 -0.68 20.44 1.34
CA MET A 4 -0.83 20.38 2.79
C MET A 4 0.23 19.50 3.47
N VAL A 5 0.36 19.66 4.78
CA VAL A 5 1.14 18.80 5.68
C VAL A 5 0.17 18.10 6.63
N ILE A 6 0.45 16.85 6.97
CA ILE A 6 -0.44 16.00 7.75
C ILE A 6 0.31 15.43 8.95
N VAL A 7 -0.37 15.32 10.09
CA VAL A 7 0.12 14.64 11.29
C VAL A 7 -0.89 13.56 11.66
N ILE A 8 -0.41 12.33 11.73
CA ILE A 8 -1.22 11.13 11.96
C ILE A 8 -0.78 10.44 13.24
N GLN A 9 -1.73 9.85 13.97
CA GLN A 9 -1.48 9.10 15.20
C GLN A 9 -2.46 7.94 15.28
N GLY A 10 -2.01 6.73 14.89
CA GLY A 10 -2.86 5.54 14.89
C GLY A 10 -4.05 5.67 13.92
N THR A 11 -3.77 6.07 12.68
CA THR A 11 -4.80 6.46 11.70
C THR A 11 -4.68 5.62 10.42
N THR A 12 -5.80 5.14 9.90
CA THR A 12 -5.90 4.58 8.54
C THR A 12 -6.57 5.62 7.65
N LEU A 13 -5.94 5.96 6.52
CA LEU A 13 -6.44 7.00 5.62
C LEU A 13 -6.05 6.71 4.17
N VAL A 14 -6.74 7.40 3.25
CA VAL A 14 -6.35 7.50 1.85
C VAL A 14 -5.85 8.92 1.60
N PHE A 15 -4.66 9.04 1.04
CA PHE A 15 -4.07 10.30 0.60
C PHE A 15 -3.99 10.31 -0.92
N GLU A 16 -4.71 11.24 -1.55
CA GLU A 16 -4.76 11.37 -3.00
C GLU A 16 -4.11 12.69 -3.43
N GLU A 17 -3.19 12.61 -4.39
CA GLU A 17 -2.69 13.80 -5.10
C GLU A 17 -3.21 13.80 -6.54
N ALA A 18 -3.92 14.86 -6.90
CA ALA A 18 -4.43 15.07 -8.24
C ALA A 18 -4.05 16.49 -8.71
N GLY A 19 -2.94 16.58 -9.45
CA GLY A 19 -2.43 17.85 -9.98
C GLY A 19 -1.97 18.80 -8.86
N ASN A 20 -2.73 19.86 -8.62
CA ASN A 20 -2.49 20.86 -7.57
C ASN A 20 -3.38 20.67 -6.33
N LYS A 21 -4.08 19.54 -6.23
CA LYS A 21 -4.96 19.20 -5.11
C LYS A 21 -4.41 18.02 -4.33
N SER A 22 -4.41 18.14 -3.02
CA SER A 22 -4.17 17.04 -2.09
C SER A 22 -5.49 16.76 -1.37
N THR A 23 -5.94 15.52 -1.32
CA THR A 23 -7.18 15.10 -0.65
C THR A 23 -6.88 14.04 0.40
N ILE A 24 -7.49 14.16 1.57
CA ILE A 24 -7.42 13.15 2.63
C ILE A 24 -8.81 12.63 2.88
N LYS A 25 -8.95 11.31 2.88
CA LYS A 25 -10.13 10.57 3.33
C LYS A 25 -9.75 9.73 4.54
N VAL A 26 -10.41 9.90 5.68
CA VAL A 26 -10.04 9.17 6.91
C VAL A 26 -10.93 7.94 7.08
N ILE A 27 -10.30 6.77 7.13
CA ILE A 27 -10.94 5.46 7.31
C ILE A 27 -11.02 5.08 8.79
N GLU A 28 -9.99 5.41 9.57
CA GLU A 28 -9.93 5.14 11.01
C GLU A 28 -9.07 6.19 11.70
N GLY A 29 -9.45 6.60 12.91
CA GLY A 29 -8.71 7.58 13.71
C GLY A 29 -8.99 9.04 13.31
N SER A 30 -8.02 9.91 13.57
CA SER A 30 -8.07 11.34 13.22
C SER A 30 -6.74 11.80 12.64
N VAL A 31 -6.79 12.87 11.84
CA VAL A 31 -5.64 13.50 11.18
C VAL A 31 -5.67 14.99 11.46
N SER A 32 -4.54 15.55 11.89
CA SER A 32 -4.37 17.00 11.87
C SER A 32 -3.76 17.40 10.52
N VAL A 33 -4.44 18.27 9.79
CA VAL A 33 -4.00 18.80 8.51
C VAL A 33 -3.63 20.27 8.64
N LYS A 34 -2.62 20.70 7.88
CA LYS A 34 -2.22 22.10 7.78
C LYS A 34 -2.00 22.47 6.33
N SER A 35 -2.70 23.49 5.82
CA SER A 35 -2.40 24.02 4.48
C SER A 35 -1.02 24.67 4.47
N LYS A 36 -0.25 24.38 3.42
CA LYS A 36 1.03 25.06 3.18
C LYS A 36 0.85 26.51 2.71
N THR A 37 -0.26 26.79 2.02
CA THR A 37 -0.56 28.12 1.48
C THR A 37 -1.07 29.06 2.56
N SER A 38 -2.13 28.68 3.27
CA SER A 38 -2.80 29.57 4.22
C SER A 38 -2.32 29.42 5.66
N GLY A 39 -1.57 28.35 5.97
CA GLY A 39 -1.16 28.01 7.34
C GLY A 39 -2.31 27.52 8.23
N GLN A 40 -3.55 27.53 7.74
CA GLN A 40 -4.73 27.06 8.45
C GLN A 40 -4.59 25.57 8.78
N SER A 41 -5.04 25.19 9.97
CA SER A 41 -5.00 23.81 10.44
C SER A 41 -6.37 23.33 10.85
N GLU A 42 -6.70 22.09 10.49
CA GLU A 42 -7.99 21.46 10.77
C GLU A 42 -7.77 20.02 11.24
N THR A 43 -8.76 19.47 11.94
CA THR A 43 -8.78 18.05 12.29
C THR A 43 -9.85 17.33 11.47
N VAL A 44 -9.43 16.27 10.78
CA VAL A 44 -10.26 15.40 9.97
C VAL A 44 -10.41 14.06 10.70
N ASN A 45 -11.64 13.66 10.97
CA ASN A 45 -11.98 12.44 11.70
C ASN A 45 -12.48 11.36 10.73
N ILE A 46 -12.68 10.16 11.26
CA ILE A 46 -13.28 9.04 10.53
C ILE A 46 -14.54 9.45 9.76
N GLY A 47 -14.62 9.02 8.50
CA GLY A 47 -15.73 9.35 7.61
C GLY A 47 -15.78 10.82 7.20
N GLU A 48 -14.73 11.60 7.47
CA GLU A 48 -14.54 12.93 6.91
C GLU A 48 -13.47 12.90 5.82
N THR A 49 -13.62 13.83 4.87
CA THR A 49 -12.61 14.13 3.86
C THR A 49 -12.37 15.63 3.78
N ILE A 50 -11.14 16.01 3.45
CA ILE A 50 -10.77 17.40 3.17
C ILE A 50 -9.83 17.46 1.98
N THR A 51 -9.97 18.51 1.17
CA THR A 51 -9.08 18.78 0.05
C THR A 51 -8.37 20.10 0.28
N ALA A 52 -7.07 20.16 0.01
CA ALA A 52 -6.29 21.38 -0.05
C ALA A 52 -5.85 21.66 -1.48
N ASP A 53 -5.84 22.94 -1.86
CA ASP A 53 -5.35 23.41 -3.14
C ASP A 53 -4.51 24.69 -2.99
N LEU A 54 -4.25 25.38 -4.11
CA LEU A 54 -3.47 26.63 -4.13
C LEU A 54 -4.12 27.77 -3.34
N ASN A 55 -5.41 27.68 -2.99
CA ASN A 55 -6.13 28.68 -2.19
C ASN A 55 -6.13 28.34 -0.70
N GLY A 56 -5.79 27.11 -0.31
CA GLY A 56 -5.73 26.69 1.09
C GLY A 56 -6.47 25.38 1.37
N LEU A 57 -6.90 25.18 2.61
CA LEU A 57 -7.81 24.09 2.98
C LEU A 57 -9.23 24.41 2.48
N GLY A 58 -9.86 23.44 1.83
CA GLY A 58 -11.28 23.45 1.52
C GLY A 58 -12.14 23.05 2.72
N GLN A 59 -13.44 22.93 2.50
CA GLN A 59 -14.39 22.48 3.52
C GLN A 59 -14.32 20.97 3.73
N LYS A 60 -14.51 20.53 4.98
CA LYS A 60 -14.70 19.11 5.30
C LYS A 60 -16.04 18.64 4.76
N THR A 61 -16.06 17.46 4.15
CA THR A 61 -17.28 16.79 3.72
C THR A 61 -17.31 15.36 4.22
N THR A 62 -18.49 14.74 4.15
CA THR A 62 -18.65 13.32 4.51
C THR A 62 -18.01 12.41 3.48
N PHE A 63 -17.48 11.29 3.96
CA PHE A 63 -16.84 10.23 3.20
C PHE A 63 -17.39 8.88 3.64
N ASP A 64 -17.83 8.06 2.69
CA ASP A 64 -18.37 6.73 2.95
C ASP A 64 -17.23 5.70 3.02
N VAL A 65 -16.83 5.40 4.25
CA VAL A 65 -15.77 4.43 4.56
C VAL A 65 -16.15 3.02 4.12
N ALA A 66 -17.43 2.63 4.23
CA ALA A 66 -17.86 1.28 3.90
C ALA A 66 -17.78 1.03 2.39
N ASN A 67 -18.22 2.00 1.60
CA ASN A 67 -18.11 1.95 0.14
C ASN A 67 -16.65 1.94 -0.32
N GLU A 68 -15.79 2.75 0.32
CA GLU A 68 -14.36 2.72 0.04
C GLU A 68 -13.76 1.33 0.33
N ASN A 69 -13.97 0.78 1.53
CA ASN A 69 -13.45 -0.54 1.90
C ASN A 69 -13.90 -1.66 0.94
N ALA A 70 -15.16 -1.62 0.49
CA ALA A 70 -15.66 -2.56 -0.51
C ALA A 70 -14.89 -2.48 -1.84
N SER A 71 -14.46 -1.29 -2.24
CA SER A 71 -13.63 -1.11 -3.45
C SER A 71 -12.23 -1.72 -3.28
N TRP A 72 -11.61 -1.58 -2.10
CA TRP A 72 -10.32 -2.19 -1.79
C TRP A 72 -10.40 -3.71 -1.77
N GLU A 73 -11.45 -4.30 -1.16
CA GLU A 73 -11.66 -5.75 -1.19
C GLU A 73 -11.79 -6.31 -2.61
N ALA A 74 -12.43 -5.55 -3.51
CA ALA A 74 -12.55 -5.95 -4.92
C ALA A 74 -11.18 -5.94 -5.61
N LEU A 75 -10.36 -4.92 -5.37
CA LEU A 75 -9.00 -4.83 -5.90
C LEU A 75 -8.10 -5.95 -5.36
N GLU A 76 -8.20 -6.28 -4.07
CA GLU A 76 -7.47 -7.41 -3.47
C GLU A 76 -7.86 -8.74 -4.12
N LYS A 77 -9.16 -8.97 -4.36
CA LYS A 77 -9.65 -10.16 -5.05
C LYS A 77 -9.08 -10.25 -6.47
N GLU A 78 -9.09 -9.16 -7.22
CA GLU A 78 -8.52 -9.14 -8.58
C GLU A 78 -6.99 -9.34 -8.56
N ALA A 79 -6.27 -8.70 -7.64
CA ALA A 79 -4.82 -8.90 -7.48
C ALA A 79 -4.48 -10.35 -7.13
N SER A 80 -5.29 -11.00 -6.28
CA SER A 80 -5.09 -12.41 -5.89
C SER A 80 -5.32 -13.40 -7.03
N LYS A 81 -6.16 -13.07 -8.02
CA LYS A 81 -6.36 -13.89 -9.22
C LYS A 81 -5.15 -13.86 -10.15
N ALA A 82 -4.41 -12.76 -10.16
CA ALA A 82 -3.22 -12.58 -11.00
C ALA A 82 -1.99 -13.34 -10.49
N ALA A 83 -1.97 -13.76 -9.22
CA ALA A 83 -0.89 -14.59 -8.70
C ALA A 83 -0.97 -16.02 -9.28
N PRO A 84 0.14 -16.58 -9.82
CA PRO A 84 0.15 -17.94 -10.31
C PRO A 84 -0.11 -18.89 -9.13
N LYS A 85 -1.24 -19.59 -9.17
CA LYS A 85 -1.51 -20.70 -8.25
C LYS A 85 -0.56 -21.85 -8.58
N LEU A 86 0.60 -21.88 -7.91
CA LEU A 86 1.51 -23.01 -7.98
C LEU A 86 0.81 -24.22 -7.35
N ASN A 87 0.62 -25.27 -8.14
CA ASN A 87 0.07 -26.53 -7.63
C ASN A 87 1.14 -27.27 -6.80
N ASN A 88 0.72 -28.16 -5.89
CA ASN A 88 1.64 -28.95 -5.06
C ASN A 88 2.68 -29.72 -5.91
N MET A 89 2.32 -30.12 -7.13
CA MET A 89 3.21 -30.83 -8.03
C MET A 89 4.39 -29.95 -8.50
N VAL A 90 4.17 -28.67 -8.81
CA VAL A 90 5.23 -27.74 -9.21
C VAL A 90 6.18 -27.47 -8.04
N TYR A 91 5.68 -27.37 -6.81
CA TYR A 91 6.54 -27.26 -5.62
C TYR A 91 7.42 -28.50 -5.42
N VAL A 92 6.86 -29.70 -5.62
CA VAL A 92 7.62 -30.96 -5.55
C VAL A 92 8.70 -30.99 -6.65
N VAL A 93 8.37 -30.60 -7.88
CA VAL A 93 9.32 -30.55 -9.00
C VAL A 93 10.45 -29.55 -8.73
N LEU A 94 10.15 -28.34 -8.23
CA LEU A 94 11.16 -27.35 -7.88
C LEU A 94 12.07 -27.84 -6.74
N ALA A 95 11.51 -28.48 -5.71
CA ALA A 95 12.29 -29.07 -4.62
C ALA A 95 13.23 -30.17 -5.11
N VAL A 96 12.77 -31.05 -6.00
CA VAL A 96 13.60 -32.10 -6.60
C VAL A 96 14.74 -31.49 -7.44
N ILE A 97 14.44 -30.48 -8.25
CA ILE A 97 15.47 -29.77 -9.03
C ILE A 97 16.53 -29.15 -8.12
N ALA A 98 16.13 -28.49 -7.02
CA ALA A 98 17.06 -27.90 -6.06
C ALA A 98 17.97 -28.96 -5.42
N VAL A 99 17.43 -30.11 -5.02
CA VAL A 99 18.22 -31.22 -4.45
C VAL A 99 19.23 -31.77 -5.47
N VAL A 100 18.84 -31.91 -6.75
CA VAL A 100 19.74 -32.37 -7.82
C VAL A 100 20.86 -31.36 -8.07
N ILE A 101 20.56 -30.05 -8.09
CA ILE A 101 21.56 -29.00 -8.25
C ILE A 101 22.54 -29.02 -7.06
N ILE A 102 22.03 -29.12 -5.83
CA ILE A 102 22.88 -29.20 -4.62
C ILE A 102 23.79 -30.43 -4.69
N GLY A 103 23.23 -31.61 -5.01
CA GLY A 103 23.98 -32.85 -5.10
C GLY A 103 25.06 -32.84 -6.19
N THR A 104 24.76 -32.27 -7.36
CA THR A 104 25.73 -32.16 -8.47
C THR A 104 26.86 -31.19 -8.13
N VAL A 105 26.57 -30.04 -7.50
CA VAL A 105 27.58 -29.08 -7.02
C VAL A 105 28.49 -29.71 -5.95
N LEU A 106 27.92 -30.42 -4.97
CA LEU A 106 28.69 -31.11 -3.94
C LEU A 106 29.63 -32.18 -4.53
N LYS A 107 29.13 -32.98 -5.48
CA LYS A 107 29.93 -33.98 -6.18
C LYS A 107 31.09 -33.36 -6.96
N PHE A 108 30.85 -32.21 -7.61
CA PHE A 108 31.87 -31.49 -8.35
C PHE A 108 32.95 -30.88 -7.43
N ARG A 109 32.54 -30.30 -6.28
CA ARG A 109 33.49 -29.80 -5.26
C ARG A 109 34.36 -30.91 -4.69
N MET A 110 33.78 -32.07 -4.35
CA MET A 110 34.53 -33.22 -3.84
C MET A 110 35.50 -33.80 -4.88
N LYS A 111 35.13 -33.81 -6.17
CA LYS A 111 36.03 -34.25 -7.24
C LYS A 111 37.22 -33.31 -7.44
N LYS A 112 37.02 -32.00 -7.26
CA LYS A 112 38.11 -31.00 -7.29
C LYS A 112 39.01 -31.08 -6.05
N ALA A 113 38.47 -31.41 -4.88
CA ALA A 113 39.26 -31.56 -3.65
C ALA A 113 40.13 -32.84 -3.59
N ARG A 114 39.82 -33.84 -4.43
CA ARG A 114 40.58 -35.11 -4.53
C ARG A 114 41.64 -35.12 -5.65
N LYS A 115 41.82 -34.01 -6.38
CA LYS A 115 42.78 -33.86 -7.46
C LYS A 115 43.80 -32.80 -7.06
#